data_AF-A0A2N1W5U8-F1
#
_entry.id   AF-A0A2N1W5U8-F1
#
_cell.length_a   1.000
_cell.length_b   1.000
_cell.length_c   1.000
_cell.angle_alpha   90.00
_cell.angle_beta   90.00
_cell.angle_gamma   90.00
#
_symmetry.space_group_name_H-M   'P 1'
#
loop_
_entity.id
_entity.type
_entity.pdbx_description
1 polymer ?
#
loop_
_entity_poly.entity_id
_entity_poly.type
_entity_poly.pdbx_seq_one_letter_code
_entity_poly.pdbx_strand_id
1 'polypeptide(L)'
;MKMKNFLRFMLVAAMLYTIAAGCSKRDGLTSPAVNTPVVSVTYTYTGTSTEVVTVNTSTPTDTATDIVVNTNTYTMTATEIVIGTLTDTATQTATRTATQTVTISPTVTVTSTITVTSTATETITATATITSTTTEIPTALATVIGGVAQVTPVLGTSARFAVLSFSDLTNIPSSSITGDVGISPGARSNIVGLLDGDGQVASGYAIYASDDLVPAGTAAMLTQAYDDAGAAYLDAVNASRGTPTSLVGNINGLTLAPGLYESGSSIEISAGGIVYLDGMGDSNAVFIIRSASTITTESTSQVVLTGNAQAQNVFWVAGSAITLGTNSVMKGTLIASTSISLLNMADLNGRAIIQSASAGQISLSQNIIVLP
;
A
#
# COMPACT_ATOMS: atom_id res chain seq x y z
N MET A 1 1.18 -30.13 -33.07
CA MET A 1 1.33 -29.63 -34.46
C MET A 1 2.00 -28.25 -34.49
N LYS A 2 3.30 -28.13 -34.19
CA LYS A 2 4.10 -26.89 -34.39
C LYS A 2 5.58 -27.26 -34.57
N MET A 3 5.93 -27.91 -35.69
CA MET A 3 7.32 -28.14 -36.12
C MET A 3 7.61 -27.41 -37.44
N LYS A 4 6.89 -26.31 -37.72
CA LYS A 4 7.09 -25.46 -38.91
C LYS A 4 7.89 -24.18 -38.64
N ASN A 5 7.98 -23.72 -37.40
CA ASN A 5 8.67 -22.46 -37.07
C ASN A 5 10.17 -22.64 -36.81
N PHE A 6 10.62 -23.85 -36.45
CA PHE A 6 12.04 -24.15 -36.23
C PHE A 6 12.84 -24.19 -37.55
N LEU A 7 12.19 -24.55 -38.66
CA LEU A 7 12.85 -24.74 -39.96
C LEU A 7 13.18 -23.43 -40.67
N ARG A 8 12.53 -22.31 -40.33
CA ARG A 8 12.85 -20.98 -40.91
C ARG A 8 14.06 -20.32 -40.25
N PHE A 9 14.37 -20.69 -39.00
CA PHE A 9 15.55 -20.22 -38.28
C PHE A 9 16.85 -20.81 -38.84
N MET A 10 16.78 -22.01 -39.42
CA MET A 10 17.96 -22.71 -39.94
C MET A 10 18.40 -22.22 -41.34
N LEU A 11 17.53 -21.56 -42.10
CA LEU A 11 17.84 -21.16 -43.48
C LEU A 11 18.77 -19.94 -43.58
N VAL A 12 18.89 -19.14 -42.50
CA VAL A 12 19.69 -17.90 -42.51
C VAL A 12 21.17 -18.16 -42.20
N ALA A 13 21.49 -19.23 -41.47
CA ALA A 13 22.87 -19.63 -41.18
C ALA A 13 23.62 -20.14 -42.43
N ALA A 14 22.91 -20.65 -43.44
CA ALA A 14 23.51 -21.17 -44.67
C ALA A 14 23.93 -20.07 -45.67
N MET A 15 23.46 -18.82 -45.50
CA MET A 15 23.76 -17.73 -46.44
C MET A 15 25.07 -16.97 -46.11
N LEU A 16 25.69 -17.26 -44.95
CA LEU A 16 26.98 -16.68 -44.57
C LEU A 16 28.20 -17.39 -45.19
N TYR A 17 28.03 -18.49 -45.92
CA TYR A 17 29.16 -19.29 -46.42
C TYR A 17 29.66 -18.91 -47.83
N THR A 18 29.05 -17.93 -48.53
CA THR A 18 29.38 -17.62 -49.94
C THR A 18 30.30 -16.43 -50.18
N ILE A 19 30.89 -15.79 -49.16
CA ILE A 19 31.71 -14.57 -49.36
C ILE A 19 33.23 -14.79 -49.17
N ALA A 20 33.70 -15.98 -48.79
CA ALA A 20 35.12 -16.20 -48.47
C ALA A 20 35.88 -17.18 -49.38
N ALA A 21 35.58 -17.24 -50.67
CA ALA A 21 36.36 -18.01 -51.65
C ALA A 21 36.77 -17.12 -52.84
N GLY A 22 37.73 -16.22 -52.62
CA GLY A 22 38.16 -15.29 -53.67
C GLY A 22 39.39 -14.46 -53.34
N CYS A 23 40.52 -15.10 -52.97
CA CYS A 23 41.83 -14.50 -53.15
C CYS A 23 42.91 -15.58 -53.19
N SER A 24 43.41 -15.87 -54.40
CA SER A 24 44.61 -16.68 -54.63
C SER A 24 45.86 -15.90 -54.20
N LYS A 25 46.79 -16.61 -53.54
CA LYS A 25 48.08 -16.08 -53.08
C LYS A 25 48.84 -15.39 -54.22
N ARG A 26 49.30 -14.17 -53.97
CA ARG A 26 50.38 -13.54 -54.72
C ARG A 26 51.48 -13.19 -53.72
N ASP A 27 52.60 -13.90 -53.81
CA ASP A 27 53.76 -13.72 -52.93
C ASP A 27 54.50 -12.42 -53.26
N GLY A 28 54.92 -11.71 -52.20
CA GLY A 28 55.95 -10.66 -52.24
C GLY A 28 55.44 -9.22 -52.26
N LEU A 29 55.58 -8.51 -51.13
CA LEU A 29 55.98 -7.09 -50.98
C LEU A 29 55.64 -6.58 -49.55
N THR A 30 56.50 -5.69 -49.03
CA THR A 30 56.49 -5.14 -47.66
C THR A 30 55.58 -3.90 -47.49
N SER A 31 54.89 -3.81 -46.32
CA SER A 31 54.35 -2.62 -45.56
C SER A 31 53.43 -1.60 -46.29
N PRO A 32 52.23 -1.19 -45.77
CA PRO A 32 52.12 -0.33 -44.57
C PRO A 32 50.88 -0.52 -43.67
N ALA A 33 50.82 0.26 -42.58
CA ALA A 33 49.80 0.26 -41.53
C ALA A 33 48.35 0.17 -42.06
N VAL A 34 47.60 -0.82 -41.59
CA VAL A 34 46.18 -0.99 -41.88
C VAL A 34 45.37 -0.30 -40.79
N ASN A 35 44.79 0.87 -41.13
CA ASN A 35 43.62 1.37 -40.43
C ASN A 35 42.51 0.31 -40.55
N THR A 36 42.13 -0.32 -39.45
CA THR A 36 41.00 -1.23 -39.41
C THR A 36 39.69 -0.44 -39.44
N PRO A 37 38.81 -0.62 -40.45
CA PRO A 37 37.51 0.03 -40.47
C PRO A 37 36.60 -0.59 -39.41
N VAL A 38 36.03 0.25 -38.54
CA VAL A 38 34.94 -0.14 -37.65
C VAL A 38 33.67 -0.19 -38.49
N VAL A 39 33.10 -1.39 -38.67
CA VAL A 39 31.81 -1.57 -39.33
C VAL A 39 30.75 -1.82 -38.26
N SER A 40 29.81 -0.88 -38.13
CA SER A 40 28.64 -1.00 -37.27
C SER A 40 27.41 -1.28 -38.13
N VAL A 41 26.80 -2.46 -37.96
CA VAL A 41 25.55 -2.84 -38.63
C VAL A 41 24.43 -2.91 -37.60
N THR A 42 23.29 -2.29 -37.89
CA THR A 42 22.09 -2.32 -37.02
C THR A 42 20.99 -3.13 -37.69
N TYR A 43 20.39 -4.07 -36.97
CA TYR A 43 19.23 -4.83 -37.43
C TYR A 43 18.05 -4.67 -36.47
N THR A 44 16.87 -4.37 -37.01
CA THR A 44 15.61 -4.27 -36.26
C THR A 44 14.73 -5.49 -36.57
N TYR A 45 14.18 -6.15 -35.55
CA TYR A 45 13.23 -7.25 -35.73
C TYR A 45 11.97 -7.07 -34.86
N THR A 46 10.81 -7.40 -35.42
CA THR A 46 9.51 -7.33 -34.75
C THR A 46 8.88 -8.73 -34.69
N GLY A 47 8.45 -9.17 -33.51
CA GLY A 47 7.79 -10.47 -33.33
C GLY A 47 6.83 -10.49 -32.14
N THR A 48 5.75 -11.27 -32.26
CA THR A 48 4.73 -11.51 -31.23
C THR A 48 4.88 -12.90 -30.61
N SER A 49 4.69 -12.99 -29.29
CA SER A 49 4.68 -14.24 -28.52
C SER A 49 3.47 -14.24 -27.59
N THR A 50 2.81 -15.40 -27.47
CA THR A 50 1.69 -15.65 -26.55
C THR A 50 2.20 -16.52 -25.41
N GLU A 51 2.07 -16.06 -24.17
CA GLU A 51 2.43 -16.82 -22.97
C GLU A 51 1.14 -17.23 -22.24
N VAL A 52 1.04 -18.50 -21.87
CA VAL A 52 -0.07 -19.03 -21.06
C VAL A 52 0.46 -19.20 -19.65
N VAL A 53 -0.08 -18.44 -18.68
CA VAL A 53 0.27 -18.56 -17.26
C VAL A 53 -0.82 -19.39 -16.59
N THR A 54 -0.46 -20.54 -16.02
CA THR A 54 -1.34 -21.37 -15.19
C THR A 54 -1.04 -21.09 -13.72
N VAL A 55 -2.01 -20.58 -12.97
CA VAL A 55 -1.88 -20.40 -11.51
C VAL A 55 -2.50 -21.60 -10.81
N ASN A 56 -1.69 -22.39 -10.10
CA ASN A 56 -2.18 -23.45 -9.22
C ASN A 56 -2.25 -22.91 -7.78
N THR A 57 -3.46 -22.79 -7.23
CA THR A 57 -3.69 -22.50 -5.80
C THR A 57 -3.91 -23.81 -5.03
N SER A 58 -3.21 -23.99 -3.91
CA SER A 58 -3.26 -25.22 -3.10
C SER A 58 -4.50 -25.31 -2.18
N THR A 59 -5.55 -25.99 -2.67
CA THR A 59 -6.53 -26.94 -2.06
C THR A 59 -7.28 -26.67 -0.73
N PRO A 60 -8.51 -27.22 -0.49
CA PRO A 60 -9.39 -28.02 -1.38
C PRO A 60 -10.86 -27.50 -1.50
N THR A 61 -11.54 -27.96 -2.56
CA THR A 61 -13.02 -27.98 -2.76
C THR A 61 -13.70 -26.81 -3.47
N ASP A 62 -13.09 -26.22 -4.51
CA ASP A 62 -13.91 -25.75 -5.62
C ASP A 62 -13.17 -25.90 -6.97
N THR A 63 -13.90 -26.35 -7.98
CA THR A 63 -13.40 -26.83 -9.27
C THR A 63 -13.68 -25.79 -10.36
N ALA A 64 -13.11 -24.60 -10.21
CA ALA A 64 -13.27 -23.53 -11.20
C ALA A 64 -11.90 -22.98 -11.64
N THR A 65 -11.43 -23.45 -12.79
CA THR A 65 -10.35 -22.81 -13.56
C THR A 65 -10.94 -21.66 -14.37
N ASP A 66 -10.57 -20.42 -14.03
CA ASP A 66 -10.84 -19.24 -14.84
C ASP A 66 -9.62 -18.97 -15.75
N ILE A 67 -9.83 -18.85 -17.06
CA ILE A 67 -8.78 -18.69 -18.07
C ILE A 67 -8.78 -17.22 -18.51
N VAL A 68 -7.84 -16.43 -18.01
CA VAL A 68 -7.59 -15.07 -18.50
C VAL A 68 -6.55 -15.12 -19.62
N VAL A 69 -6.94 -14.73 -20.83
CA VAL A 69 -6.05 -14.63 -22.00
C VAL A 69 -5.57 -13.19 -22.15
N ASN A 70 -4.31 -12.92 -21.81
CA ASN A 70 -3.69 -11.61 -22.09
C ASN A 70 -2.90 -11.67 -23.40
N THR A 71 -3.15 -10.69 -24.28
CA THR A 71 -2.48 -10.59 -25.58
C THR A 71 -1.53 -9.38 -25.53
N ASN A 72 -0.23 -9.63 -25.41
CA ASN A 72 0.77 -8.56 -25.34
C ASN A 72 1.57 -8.47 -26.64
N THR A 73 1.78 -7.24 -27.13
CA THR A 73 2.57 -6.93 -28.33
C THR A 73 3.92 -6.35 -27.89
N TYR A 74 5.05 -6.87 -28.40
CA TYR A 74 6.40 -6.43 -28.01
C TYR A 74 7.16 -5.82 -29.20
N THR A 75 7.99 -4.81 -28.94
CA THR A 75 8.97 -4.26 -29.89
C THR A 75 10.36 -4.44 -29.30
N MET A 76 11.30 -5.01 -30.06
CA MET A 76 12.69 -5.22 -29.61
C MET A 76 13.66 -4.38 -30.44
N THR A 77 14.63 -3.75 -29.78
CA THR A 77 15.73 -3.03 -30.44
C THR A 77 17.05 -3.56 -29.85
N ALA A 78 17.96 -4.04 -30.70
CA ALA A 78 19.27 -4.54 -30.30
C ALA A 78 20.36 -3.73 -30.99
N THR A 79 21.41 -3.35 -30.24
CA THR A 79 22.60 -2.67 -30.77
C THR A 79 23.80 -3.61 -30.60
N GLU A 80 24.56 -3.83 -31.67
CA GLU A 80 25.72 -4.72 -31.67
C GLU A 80 27.02 -3.90 -31.79
N ILE A 81 28.00 -4.16 -30.92
CA ILE A 81 29.36 -3.60 -31.02
C ILE A 81 30.33 -4.79 -30.98
N VAL A 82 31.08 -4.99 -32.06
CA VAL A 82 32.11 -6.03 -32.18
C VAL A 82 33.48 -5.36 -32.09
N ILE A 83 34.31 -5.76 -31.12
CA ILE A 83 35.72 -5.40 -31.04
C ILE A 83 36.52 -6.69 -30.92
N GLY A 84 37.41 -6.96 -31.88
CA GLY A 84 38.28 -8.14 -31.83
C GLY A 84 39.56 -7.94 -32.65
N THR A 85 40.70 -8.34 -32.09
CA THR A 85 42.00 -8.47 -32.77
C THR A 85 42.29 -9.95 -33.04
N LEU A 86 42.70 -10.30 -34.26
CA LEU A 86 43.02 -11.67 -34.64
C LEU A 86 44.48 -12.00 -34.26
N THR A 87 44.67 -13.02 -33.42
CA THR A 87 45.97 -13.71 -33.27
C THR A 87 45.73 -15.21 -33.22
N ASP A 88 46.59 -15.94 -33.93
CA ASP A 88 46.43 -17.33 -34.35
C ASP A 88 46.65 -18.32 -33.20
N THR A 89 45.64 -18.48 -32.33
CA THR A 89 45.37 -19.65 -31.46
C THR A 89 43.94 -19.46 -30.93
N ALA A 90 42.96 -20.14 -31.53
CA ALA A 90 41.54 -19.82 -31.38
C ALA A 90 40.95 -20.25 -30.02
N THR A 91 41.10 -19.40 -29.01
CA THR A 91 40.13 -19.31 -27.91
C THR A 91 39.27 -18.08 -28.16
N GLN A 92 38.08 -18.26 -28.73
CA GLN A 92 37.09 -17.17 -28.84
C GLN A 92 36.19 -17.19 -27.61
N THR A 93 36.31 -16.17 -26.77
CA THR A 93 35.33 -15.88 -25.73
C THR A 93 34.39 -14.80 -26.27
N ALA A 94 33.15 -15.16 -26.57
CA ALA A 94 32.12 -14.22 -27.00
C ALA A 94 31.12 -14.00 -25.85
N THR A 95 31.24 -12.88 -25.14
CA THR A 95 30.25 -12.49 -24.12
C THR A 95 29.11 -11.73 -24.79
N ARG A 96 27.91 -12.31 -24.81
CA ARG A 96 26.69 -11.58 -25.16
C ARG A 96 26.10 -10.97 -23.89
N THR A 97 25.78 -9.68 -23.91
CA THR A 97 24.98 -9.06 -22.85
C THR A 97 23.69 -8.57 -23.50
N ALA A 98 22.60 -9.29 -23.29
CA ALA A 98 21.27 -8.78 -23.62
C ALA A 98 20.75 -8.02 -22.41
N THR A 99 20.33 -6.77 -22.57
CA THR A 99 19.59 -6.04 -21.52
C THR A 99 18.14 -6.01 -21.94
N GLN A 100 17.28 -6.70 -21.19
CA GLN A 100 15.83 -6.55 -21.34
C GLN A 100 15.38 -5.46 -20.37
N THR A 101 14.49 -4.56 -20.83
CA THR A 101 13.80 -3.62 -19.95
C THR A 101 12.32 -3.87 -20.18
N VAL A 102 11.67 -4.50 -19.21
CA VAL A 102 10.21 -4.62 -19.17
C VAL A 102 9.72 -3.45 -18.33
N THR A 103 8.80 -2.63 -18.85
CA THR A 103 8.08 -1.64 -18.05
C THR A 103 6.66 -2.14 -17.89
N ILE A 104 6.39 -2.86 -16.80
CA ILE A 104 5.02 -3.08 -16.33
C ILE A 104 4.67 -1.93 -15.37
N SER A 105 3.47 -1.37 -15.43
CA SER A 105 3.02 -0.40 -14.43
C SER A 105 2.27 -1.17 -13.35
N PRO A 106 2.67 -1.13 -12.06
CA PRO A 106 3.79 -0.37 -11.49
C PRO A 106 5.17 -0.99 -11.79
N THR A 107 6.16 -0.11 -12.01
CA THR A 107 7.45 -0.30 -12.69
C THR A 107 8.37 -1.38 -12.09
N VAL A 108 8.47 -2.55 -12.74
CA VAL A 108 9.52 -3.56 -12.44
C VAL A 108 10.53 -3.60 -13.58
N THR A 109 11.76 -3.15 -13.34
CA THR A 109 12.87 -3.30 -14.31
C THR A 109 13.56 -4.65 -14.10
N VAL A 110 13.33 -5.61 -15.00
CA VAL A 110 14.01 -6.92 -14.96
C VAL A 110 15.27 -6.88 -15.82
N THR A 111 16.46 -6.87 -15.22
CA THR A 111 17.73 -7.00 -15.95
C THR A 111 18.18 -8.45 -15.98
N SER A 112 18.18 -9.08 -17.16
CA SER A 112 18.61 -10.46 -17.37
C SER A 112 19.96 -10.52 -18.09
N THR A 113 21.05 -10.83 -17.39
CA THR A 113 22.37 -11.00 -18.00
C THR A 113 22.57 -12.46 -18.45
N ILE A 114 22.83 -12.71 -19.73
CA ILE A 114 23.05 -14.06 -20.28
C ILE A 114 24.52 -14.21 -20.68
N THR A 115 25.36 -14.79 -19.82
CA THR A 115 26.74 -15.11 -20.19
C THR A 115 26.79 -16.44 -20.95
N VAL A 116 27.27 -16.41 -22.19
CA VAL A 116 27.54 -17.63 -22.98
C VAL A 116 29.04 -17.84 -23.08
N THR A 117 29.54 -18.97 -22.60
CA THR A 117 30.95 -19.38 -22.76
C THR A 117 30.99 -20.60 -23.68
N SER A 118 31.60 -20.48 -24.85
CA SER A 118 31.81 -21.60 -25.77
C SER A 118 33.28 -22.00 -25.81
N THR A 119 33.58 -23.26 -25.52
CA THR A 119 34.91 -23.86 -25.71
C THR A 119 34.82 -24.87 -26.85
N ALA A 120 35.62 -24.70 -27.90
CA ALA A 120 35.55 -25.56 -29.08
C ALA A 120 36.26 -26.90 -28.84
N THR A 121 35.48 -27.93 -28.54
CA THR A 121 35.77 -29.35 -28.84
C THR A 121 34.45 -30.00 -29.25
N GLU A 122 34.49 -30.98 -30.16
CA GLU A 122 33.44 -31.44 -31.12
C GLU A 122 32.00 -31.77 -30.63
N THR A 123 31.58 -31.37 -29.44
CA THR A 123 30.20 -31.47 -28.96
C THR A 123 29.81 -30.17 -28.28
N ILE A 124 28.94 -29.37 -28.91
CA ILE A 124 28.45 -28.11 -28.34
C ILE A 124 27.41 -28.42 -27.25
N THR A 125 27.83 -28.40 -25.99
CA THR A 125 26.92 -28.31 -24.85
C THR A 125 26.89 -26.85 -24.37
N ALA A 126 25.84 -26.11 -24.73
CA ALA A 126 25.62 -24.77 -24.21
C ALA A 126 24.90 -24.85 -22.87
N THR A 127 25.59 -24.49 -21.78
CA THR A 127 24.96 -24.31 -20.46
C THR A 127 24.62 -22.83 -20.30
N ALA A 128 23.34 -22.49 -20.21
CA ALA A 128 22.88 -21.14 -19.91
C ALA A 128 22.56 -21.04 -18.41
N THR A 129 23.27 -20.18 -17.70
CA THR A 129 22.94 -19.84 -16.31
C THR A 129 22.16 -18.53 -16.31
N ILE A 130 20.86 -18.60 -16.00
CA ILE A 130 20.03 -17.41 -15.82
C ILE A 130 20.19 -16.97 -14.36
N THR A 131 20.80 -15.81 -14.14
CA THR A 131 20.80 -15.17 -12.82
C THR A 131 19.82 -14.00 -12.87
N SER A 132 18.64 -14.20 -12.30
CA SER A 132 17.66 -13.13 -12.11
C SER A 132 17.97 -12.42 -10.79
N THR A 133 18.35 -11.15 -10.86
CA THR A 133 18.41 -10.28 -9.68
C THR A 133 17.19 -9.36 -9.72
N THR A 134 16.27 -9.56 -8.79
CA THR A 134 15.16 -8.63 -8.57
C THR A 134 15.64 -7.57 -7.60
N THR A 135 15.92 -6.37 -8.10
CA THR A 135 16.02 -5.20 -7.22
C THR A 135 14.60 -4.67 -7.09
N GLU A 136 13.97 -4.91 -5.93
CA GLU A 136 12.73 -4.23 -5.59
C GLU A 136 13.06 -2.74 -5.47
N ILE A 137 12.77 -1.97 -6.52
CA ILE A 137 12.59 -0.54 -6.35
C ILE A 137 11.28 -0.43 -5.57
N PRO A 138 11.27 0.09 -4.32
CA PRO A 138 10.03 0.26 -3.59
C PRO A 138 9.11 1.09 -4.48
N THR A 139 7.95 0.53 -4.79
CA THR A 139 6.87 1.24 -5.47
C THR A 139 6.68 2.55 -4.73
N ALA A 140 6.96 3.68 -5.39
CA ALA A 140 6.67 4.98 -4.81
C ALA A 140 5.17 4.98 -4.48
N LEU A 141 4.85 5.03 -3.19
CA LEU A 141 3.47 5.04 -2.72
C LEU A 141 2.76 6.22 -3.39
N ALA A 142 1.56 5.99 -3.93
CA ALA A 142 0.78 7.03 -4.57
C ALA A 142 0.44 8.10 -3.51
N THR A 143 1.16 9.22 -3.57
CA THR A 143 0.96 10.34 -2.65
C THR A 143 -0.22 11.17 -3.12
N VAL A 144 -1.28 11.22 -2.32
CA VAL A 144 -2.48 12.02 -2.56
C VAL A 144 -2.39 13.30 -1.76
N ILE A 145 -2.36 14.44 -2.43
CA ILE A 145 -2.31 15.74 -1.77
C ILE A 145 -3.71 16.10 -1.24
N GLY A 146 -3.82 16.38 0.05
CA GLY A 146 -5.08 16.65 0.76
C GLY A 146 -5.70 18.02 0.49
N GLY A 147 -5.25 18.70 -0.56
CA GLY A 147 -5.73 20.03 -0.93
C GLY A 147 -5.27 21.10 0.06
N VAL A 148 -6.24 21.78 0.70
CA VAL A 148 -6.05 22.95 1.55
C VAL A 148 -5.57 22.58 2.96
N ALA A 149 -4.64 23.38 3.51
CA ALA A 149 -4.19 23.24 4.89
C ALA A 149 -5.37 23.29 5.87
N GLN A 150 -5.41 22.35 6.82
CA GLN A 150 -6.49 22.22 7.78
C GLN A 150 -6.07 22.70 9.17
N VAL A 151 -7.05 23.18 9.92
CA VAL A 151 -6.94 23.40 11.36
C VAL A 151 -7.65 22.26 12.07
N THR A 152 -7.09 21.77 13.17
CA THR A 152 -7.67 20.68 13.98
C THR A 152 -9.09 21.05 14.43
N PRO A 153 -10.09 20.17 14.24
CA PRO A 153 -11.38 20.31 14.91
C PRO A 153 -11.22 20.46 16.41
N VAL A 154 -11.92 21.43 16.99
CA VAL A 154 -11.82 21.74 18.42
C VAL A 154 -12.67 20.75 19.21
N LEU A 155 -12.01 19.82 19.91
CA LEU A 155 -12.67 18.80 20.73
C LEU A 155 -13.25 19.33 22.05
N GLY A 156 -12.83 20.51 22.50
CA GLY A 156 -13.27 21.07 23.78
C GLY A 156 -13.04 20.10 24.95
N THR A 157 -14.03 19.97 25.82
CA THR A 157 -14.00 19.07 26.98
C THR A 157 -14.07 17.58 26.60
N SER A 158 -14.50 17.23 25.38
CA SER A 158 -14.45 15.84 24.89
C SER A 158 -13.03 15.31 24.74
N ALA A 159 -12.03 16.20 24.62
CA ALA A 159 -10.63 15.86 24.37
C ALA A 159 -10.00 14.95 25.45
N ARG A 160 -10.55 14.95 26.67
CA ARG A 160 -10.05 14.13 27.80
C ARG A 160 -10.41 12.65 27.68
N PHE A 161 -11.41 12.30 26.87
CA PHE A 161 -11.95 10.95 26.80
C PHE A 161 -11.23 10.14 25.72
N ALA A 162 -10.78 8.95 26.09
CA ALA A 162 -10.41 7.91 25.11
C ALA A 162 -11.66 7.28 24.50
N VAL A 163 -12.73 7.15 25.28
CA VAL A 163 -14.02 6.61 24.85
C VAL A 163 -15.13 7.52 25.37
N LEU A 164 -15.98 8.05 24.48
CA LEU A 164 -17.16 8.82 24.82
C LEU A 164 -18.37 8.26 24.06
N SER A 165 -19.19 7.47 24.74
CA SER A 165 -20.40 6.85 24.19
C SER A 165 -21.67 7.64 24.54
N PHE A 166 -22.77 7.36 23.84
CA PHE A 166 -24.07 8.01 24.10
C PHE A 166 -25.04 7.14 24.91
N SER A 167 -25.53 6.03 24.34
CA SER A 167 -26.55 5.19 24.98
C SER A 167 -25.97 3.96 25.67
N ASP A 168 -25.01 3.29 25.03
CA ASP A 168 -24.49 2.00 25.48
C ASP A 168 -22.99 1.88 25.24
N LEU A 169 -22.31 1.21 26.17
CA LEU A 169 -20.89 0.88 26.05
C LEU A 169 -20.70 -0.59 26.43
N THR A 170 -20.28 -1.41 25.48
CA THR A 170 -19.96 -2.83 25.74
C THR A 170 -18.47 -3.07 25.59
N ASN A 171 -17.86 -3.80 26.51
CA ASN A 171 -16.45 -4.14 26.48
C ASN A 171 -16.25 -5.61 26.85
N ILE A 172 -16.36 -6.49 25.86
CA ILE A 172 -16.28 -7.93 26.05
C ILE A 172 -15.53 -8.56 24.86
N PRO A 173 -14.40 -9.27 25.08
CA PRO A 173 -13.66 -9.41 26.35
C PRO A 173 -12.93 -8.12 26.79
N SER A 174 -12.28 -8.19 27.95
CA SER A 174 -11.62 -7.05 28.59
C SER A 174 -10.55 -6.38 27.73
N SER A 175 -10.59 -5.05 27.66
CA SER A 175 -9.67 -4.18 26.93
C SER A 175 -8.68 -3.48 27.88
N SER A 176 -7.65 -2.83 27.33
CA SER A 176 -6.75 -1.91 28.03
C SER A 176 -6.96 -0.50 27.50
N ILE A 177 -7.34 0.43 28.38
CA ILE A 177 -7.74 1.79 28.03
C ILE A 177 -6.89 2.78 28.83
N THR A 178 -6.17 3.66 28.13
CA THR A 178 -5.43 4.79 28.70
C THR A 178 -6.16 6.08 28.31
N GLY A 179 -6.95 6.62 29.22
CA GLY A 179 -7.82 7.79 29.00
C GLY A 179 -9.14 7.65 29.73
N ASP A 180 -9.83 8.77 29.96
CA ASP A 180 -11.14 8.73 30.60
C ASP A 180 -12.18 8.03 29.70
N VAL A 181 -13.14 7.36 30.32
CA VAL A 181 -14.28 6.73 29.65
C VAL A 181 -15.55 7.44 30.09
N GLY A 182 -16.39 7.84 29.15
CA GLY A 182 -17.63 8.56 29.40
C GLY A 182 -18.82 7.93 28.69
N ILE A 183 -19.97 7.96 29.35
CA ILE A 183 -21.26 7.67 28.73
C ILE A 183 -22.28 8.74 29.13
N SER A 184 -22.94 9.36 28.14
CA SER A 184 -23.98 10.34 28.40
C SER A 184 -24.90 10.52 27.19
N PRO A 185 -26.24 10.55 27.37
CA PRO A 185 -26.97 10.52 28.64
C PRO A 185 -27.14 9.10 29.22
N GLY A 186 -26.56 8.06 28.60
CA GLY A 186 -26.62 6.69 29.12
C GLY A 186 -26.13 6.59 30.56
N ALA A 187 -26.80 5.73 31.34
CA ALA A 187 -26.52 5.52 32.75
C ALA A 187 -25.39 4.49 32.94
N ARG A 188 -24.84 4.38 34.15
CA ARG A 188 -23.78 3.42 34.49
C ARG A 188 -24.18 1.98 34.19
N SER A 189 -25.46 1.64 34.34
CA SER A 189 -26.00 0.31 34.01
C SER A 189 -25.89 -0.06 32.53
N ASN A 190 -25.69 0.91 31.63
CA ASN A 190 -25.51 0.69 30.20
C ASN A 190 -24.04 0.44 29.82
N ILE A 191 -23.12 0.49 30.80
CA ILE A 191 -21.75 0.03 30.65
C ILE A 191 -21.69 -1.46 31.01
N VAL A 192 -21.38 -2.31 30.03
CA VAL A 192 -21.34 -3.77 30.20
C VAL A 192 -19.92 -4.28 29.95
N GLY A 193 -19.36 -5.05 30.88
CA GLY A 193 -18.03 -5.65 30.76
C GLY A 193 -16.86 -4.72 31.12
N LEU A 194 -17.15 -3.51 31.60
CA LEU A 194 -16.18 -2.55 32.12
C LEU A 194 -16.65 -2.02 33.48
N LEU A 195 -15.84 -2.16 34.53
CA LEU A 195 -16.18 -1.82 35.91
C LEU A 195 -15.11 -0.93 36.54
N ASP A 196 -15.49 -0.11 37.51
CA ASP A 196 -14.51 0.69 38.26
C ASP A 196 -13.53 -0.21 39.02
N GLY A 197 -12.23 0.06 38.85
CA GLY A 197 -11.17 -0.65 39.58
C GLY A 197 -10.88 -2.08 39.10
N ASP A 198 -11.43 -2.51 37.96
CA ASP A 198 -11.14 -3.83 37.37
C ASP A 198 -9.78 -3.92 36.64
N GLY A 199 -9.05 -2.80 36.57
CA GLY A 199 -7.72 -2.69 35.98
C GLY A 199 -7.72 -2.49 34.45
N GLN A 200 -8.88 -2.38 33.81
CA GLN A 200 -8.98 -2.15 32.36
C GLN A 200 -8.69 -0.69 31.99
N VAL A 201 -9.13 0.26 32.81
CA VAL A 201 -8.77 1.68 32.68
C VAL A 201 -7.50 1.97 33.49
N ALA A 202 -6.51 2.59 32.85
CA ALA A 202 -5.21 2.88 33.44
C ALA A 202 -5.32 3.82 34.65
N SER A 203 -4.39 3.67 35.59
CA SER A 203 -4.34 4.51 36.80
C SER A 203 -4.24 6.01 36.44
N GLY A 204 -5.03 6.84 37.12
CA GLY A 204 -5.13 8.28 36.85
C GLY A 204 -6.31 8.67 35.96
N TYR A 205 -7.00 7.71 35.37
CA TYR A 205 -8.23 7.91 34.61
C TYR A 205 -9.43 7.25 35.30
N ALA A 206 -10.65 7.61 34.88
CA ALA A 206 -11.87 7.08 35.45
C ALA A 206 -12.95 6.80 34.39
N ILE A 207 -13.94 6.01 34.80
CA ILE A 207 -15.17 5.77 34.07
C ILE A 207 -16.22 6.70 34.66
N TYR A 208 -16.92 7.46 33.81
CA TYR A 208 -17.97 8.40 34.20
C TYR A 208 -19.27 8.07 33.47
N ALA A 209 -20.37 8.10 34.20
CA ALA A 209 -21.72 7.93 33.68
C ALA A 209 -22.64 9.08 34.09
N SER A 210 -23.73 9.28 33.35
CA SER A 210 -24.62 10.43 33.52
C SER A 210 -25.31 10.50 34.89
N ASP A 211 -25.47 9.36 35.56
CA ASP A 211 -26.13 9.19 36.85
C ASP A 211 -25.14 9.13 38.04
N ASP A 212 -23.85 9.33 37.80
CA ASP A 212 -22.85 9.38 38.86
C ASP A 212 -23.04 10.62 39.76
N LEU A 213 -23.27 10.38 41.04
CA LEU A 213 -23.40 11.44 42.05
C LEU A 213 -22.06 11.98 42.55
N VAL A 214 -20.99 11.19 42.39
CA VAL A 214 -19.64 11.52 42.85
C VAL A 214 -18.63 11.24 41.73
N PRO A 215 -17.75 12.20 41.41
CA PRO A 215 -17.69 13.56 41.93
C PRO A 215 -18.92 14.40 41.57
N ALA A 216 -19.25 15.40 42.39
CA ALA A 216 -20.34 16.31 42.07
C ALA A 216 -20.03 17.06 40.74
N GLY A 217 -21.03 17.15 39.86
CA GLY A 217 -20.90 17.80 38.56
C GLY A 217 -20.54 16.87 37.39
N THR A 218 -20.40 15.55 37.61
CA THR A 218 -20.13 14.57 36.54
C THR A 218 -21.14 14.66 35.39
N ALA A 219 -22.44 14.72 35.69
CA ALA A 219 -23.49 14.84 34.67
C ALA A 219 -23.32 16.10 33.78
N ALA A 220 -23.01 17.25 34.39
CA ALA A 220 -22.81 18.50 33.66
C ALA A 220 -21.53 18.46 32.81
N MET A 221 -20.45 17.89 33.35
CA MET A 221 -19.20 17.69 32.62
C MET A 221 -19.39 16.78 31.39
N LEU A 222 -20.12 15.67 31.55
CA LEU A 222 -20.42 14.76 30.45
C LEU A 222 -21.36 15.38 29.41
N THR A 223 -22.35 16.18 29.85
CA THR A 223 -23.22 16.93 28.93
C THR A 223 -22.40 17.89 28.07
N GLN A 224 -21.50 18.67 28.69
CA GLN A 224 -20.62 19.58 27.95
C GLN A 224 -19.66 18.83 27.01
N ALA A 225 -19.09 17.70 27.46
CA ALA A 225 -18.22 16.87 26.62
C ALA A 225 -18.96 16.35 25.39
N TYR A 226 -20.23 16.00 25.54
CA TYR A 226 -21.06 15.56 24.42
C TYR A 226 -21.42 16.69 23.46
N ASP A 227 -21.77 17.86 23.98
CA ASP A 227 -22.02 19.07 23.16
C ASP A 227 -20.77 19.47 22.36
N ASP A 228 -19.59 19.41 22.99
CA ASP A 228 -18.31 19.71 22.34
C ASP A 228 -17.95 18.65 21.27
N ALA A 229 -18.29 17.38 21.49
CA ALA A 229 -18.14 16.33 20.47
C ALA A 229 -19.02 16.59 19.24
N GLY A 230 -20.25 17.08 19.45
CA GLY A 230 -21.14 17.49 18.36
C GLY A 230 -20.63 18.71 17.61
N ALA A 231 -20.09 19.69 18.32
CA ALA A 231 -19.45 20.85 17.72
C ALA A 231 -18.22 20.44 16.88
N ALA A 232 -17.39 19.51 17.38
CA ALA A 232 -16.23 19.01 16.66
C ALA A 232 -16.61 18.26 15.37
N TYR A 233 -17.68 17.46 15.39
CA TYR A 233 -18.20 16.83 14.19
C TYR A 233 -18.67 17.86 13.16
N LEU A 234 -19.54 18.79 13.59
CA LEU A 234 -20.11 19.83 12.72
C LEU A 234 -19.03 20.70 12.10
N ASP A 235 -17.98 21.00 12.87
CA ASP A 235 -16.80 21.67 12.38
C ASP A 235 -16.07 20.84 11.31
N ALA A 236 -15.76 19.56 11.56
CA ALA A 236 -15.05 18.70 10.60
C ALA A 236 -15.79 18.50 9.27
N VAL A 237 -17.13 18.49 9.28
CA VAL A 237 -17.95 18.38 8.06
C VAL A 237 -18.31 19.75 7.44
N ASN A 238 -17.88 20.85 8.04
CA ASN A 238 -18.25 22.19 7.60
C ASN A 238 -17.70 22.49 6.20
N ALA A 239 -18.57 23.01 5.31
CA ALA A 239 -18.19 23.38 3.95
C ALA A 239 -17.15 24.51 3.88
N SER A 240 -17.05 25.36 4.93
CA SER A 240 -16.06 26.43 5.00
C SER A 240 -14.61 25.93 5.12
N ARG A 241 -14.40 24.64 5.43
CA ARG A 241 -13.07 23.99 5.42
C ARG A 241 -12.48 23.81 4.02
N GLY A 242 -13.27 24.08 2.98
CA GLY A 242 -12.87 24.02 1.58
C GLY A 242 -13.37 22.77 0.86
N THR A 243 -12.94 22.62 -0.39
CA THR A 243 -13.29 21.46 -1.22
C THR A 243 -12.40 20.27 -0.84
N PRO A 244 -12.96 19.14 -0.38
CA PRO A 244 -12.18 17.95 -0.04
C PRO A 244 -11.57 17.30 -1.28
N THR A 245 -10.39 16.68 -1.11
CA THR A 245 -9.88 15.71 -2.09
C THR A 245 -10.71 14.43 -2.00
N SER A 246 -11.22 13.94 -3.14
CA SER A 246 -12.06 12.75 -3.14
C SER A 246 -11.26 11.48 -2.85
N LEU A 247 -11.77 10.67 -1.93
CA LEU A 247 -11.39 9.27 -1.71
C LEU A 247 -12.55 8.39 -2.19
N VAL A 248 -12.23 7.27 -2.84
CA VAL A 248 -13.26 6.37 -3.39
C VAL A 248 -13.01 4.95 -2.89
N GLY A 249 -13.90 4.48 -2.01
CA GLY A 249 -13.90 3.10 -1.52
C GLY A 249 -12.60 2.73 -0.79
N ASN A 250 -11.85 1.80 -1.36
CA ASN A 250 -10.63 1.26 -0.77
C ASN A 250 -9.44 2.21 -0.94
N ILE A 251 -8.77 2.54 0.16
CA ILE A 251 -7.62 3.47 0.20
C ILE A 251 -6.27 2.77 0.47
N ASN A 252 -6.20 1.44 0.31
CA ASN A 252 -4.98 0.66 0.47
C ASN A 252 -3.82 1.21 -0.39
N GLY A 253 -2.64 1.30 0.22
CA GLY A 253 -1.41 1.73 -0.44
C GLY A 253 -1.31 3.25 -0.68
N LEU A 254 -2.33 4.03 -0.33
CA LEU A 254 -2.25 5.48 -0.45
C LEU A 254 -1.35 6.06 0.64
N THR A 255 -0.59 7.09 0.26
CA THR A 255 0.03 8.02 1.20
C THR A 255 -0.73 9.33 1.13
N LEU A 256 -1.38 9.71 2.21
CA LEU A 256 -2.11 10.97 2.31
C LEU A 256 -1.17 12.03 2.88
N ALA A 257 -1.05 13.17 2.20
CA ALA A 257 -0.43 14.37 2.75
C ALA A 257 -1.43 15.09 3.69
N PRO A 258 -1.01 16.13 4.44
CA PRO A 258 -1.93 16.86 5.32
C PRO A 258 -3.06 17.50 4.50
N GLY A 259 -4.30 17.47 5.01
CA GLY A 259 -5.43 18.11 4.35
C GLY A 259 -6.80 17.49 4.63
N LEU A 260 -7.75 17.83 3.75
CA LEU A 260 -9.17 17.47 3.83
C LEU A 260 -9.53 16.45 2.75
N TYR A 261 -10.12 15.33 3.16
CA TYR A 261 -10.47 14.21 2.30
C TYR A 261 -11.91 13.78 2.50
N GLU A 262 -12.61 13.39 1.43
CA GLU A 262 -14.01 12.96 1.52
C GLU A 262 -14.34 11.79 0.58
N SER A 263 -15.10 10.82 1.10
CA SER A 263 -15.89 9.88 0.29
C SER A 263 -17.38 10.19 0.42
N GLY A 264 -18.06 10.32 -0.72
CA GLY A 264 -19.52 10.45 -0.78
C GLY A 264 -20.27 9.15 -0.45
N SER A 265 -19.56 8.05 -0.25
CA SER A 265 -20.12 6.74 0.14
C SER A 265 -19.42 6.24 1.40
N SER A 266 -18.58 5.20 1.30
CA SER A 266 -17.80 4.61 2.38
C SER A 266 -16.31 4.75 2.11
N ILE A 267 -15.51 4.57 3.17
CA ILE A 267 -14.06 4.39 3.11
C ILE A 267 -13.73 3.01 3.68
N GLU A 268 -12.83 2.30 3.03
CA GLU A 268 -12.36 0.99 3.47
C GLU A 268 -10.83 0.90 3.43
N ILE A 269 -10.24 0.21 4.40
CA ILE A 269 -8.88 -0.32 4.34
C ILE A 269 -9.00 -1.84 4.41
N SER A 270 -8.88 -2.53 3.27
CA SER A 270 -9.12 -3.98 3.22
C SER A 270 -8.08 -4.79 3.99
N ALA A 271 -8.35 -6.07 4.20
CA ALA A 271 -7.55 -6.93 5.06
C ALA A 271 -6.05 -6.90 4.72
N GLY A 272 -5.20 -6.70 5.72
CA GLY A 272 -3.74 -6.52 5.56
C GLY A 272 -3.29 -5.26 4.81
N GLY A 273 -4.22 -4.38 4.44
CA GLY A 273 -3.96 -3.11 3.77
C GLY A 273 -3.28 -2.09 4.68
N ILE A 274 -2.49 -1.21 4.09
CA ILE A 274 -1.80 -0.13 4.80
C ILE A 274 -2.13 1.20 4.14
N VAL A 275 -2.51 2.20 4.93
CA VAL A 275 -2.54 3.61 4.51
C VAL A 275 -1.51 4.40 5.31
N TYR A 276 -0.84 5.33 4.65
CA TYR A 276 0.15 6.20 5.27
C TYR A 276 -0.40 7.61 5.40
N LEU A 277 -0.20 8.24 6.55
CA LEU A 277 -0.44 9.66 6.76
C LEU A 277 0.92 10.33 6.95
N ASP A 278 1.38 11.04 5.91
CA ASP A 278 2.69 11.68 5.89
C ASP A 278 2.57 13.16 6.25
N GLY A 279 3.12 13.53 7.40
CA GLY A 279 3.12 14.92 7.88
C GLY A 279 4.03 15.84 7.07
N MET A 280 4.79 15.31 6.09
CA MET A 280 5.71 16.05 5.23
C MET A 280 6.76 16.87 6.02
N GLY A 281 7.11 16.39 7.22
CA GLY A 281 8.04 17.06 8.14
C GLY A 281 7.36 18.00 9.14
N ASP A 282 6.06 18.26 9.04
CA ASP A 282 5.29 19.12 9.95
C ASP A 282 4.63 18.31 11.08
N SER A 283 5.01 18.59 12.32
CA SER A 283 4.39 17.96 13.50
C SER A 283 2.96 18.45 13.76
N ASN A 284 2.57 19.59 13.19
CA ASN A 284 1.23 20.15 13.28
C ASN A 284 0.36 19.77 12.07
N ALA A 285 0.84 18.86 11.21
CA ALA A 285 0.09 18.35 10.07
C ALA A 285 -1.29 17.82 10.49
N VAL A 286 -2.34 18.36 9.89
CA VAL A 286 -3.73 17.99 10.18
C VAL A 286 -4.32 17.17 9.04
N PHE A 287 -5.00 16.08 9.41
CA PHE A 287 -5.71 15.20 8.48
C PHE A 287 -7.17 15.13 8.90
N ILE A 288 -8.09 15.52 8.02
CA ILE A 288 -9.53 15.34 8.22
C ILE A 288 -10.03 14.45 7.11
N ILE A 289 -10.40 13.22 7.46
CA ILE A 289 -10.83 12.18 6.54
C ILE A 289 -12.26 11.84 6.86
N ARG A 290 -13.18 12.25 5.99
CA ARG A 290 -14.62 12.10 6.22
C ARG A 290 -15.31 11.19 5.20
N SER A 291 -16.32 10.47 5.67
CA SER A 291 -17.15 9.57 4.88
C SER A 291 -18.61 9.91 5.12
N ALA A 292 -19.40 9.99 4.05
CA ALA A 292 -20.84 10.22 4.15
C ALA A 292 -21.57 9.09 4.90
N SER A 293 -21.03 7.86 4.85
CA SER A 293 -21.55 6.70 5.57
C SER A 293 -20.52 6.14 6.53
N THR A 294 -19.86 5.04 6.20
CA THR A 294 -18.99 4.28 7.09
C THR A 294 -17.51 4.48 6.80
N ILE A 295 -16.69 4.22 7.81
CA ILE A 295 -15.25 3.98 7.68
C ILE A 295 -14.97 2.61 8.28
N THR A 296 -14.38 1.71 7.49
CA THR A 296 -14.06 0.35 7.92
C THR A 296 -12.58 0.06 7.72
N THR A 297 -11.91 -0.36 8.78
CA THR A 297 -10.62 -1.07 8.64
C THR A 297 -10.93 -2.56 8.75
N GLU A 298 -10.48 -3.37 7.80
CA GLU A 298 -10.64 -4.82 7.88
C GLU A 298 -9.52 -5.45 8.71
N SER A 299 -9.51 -6.77 8.85
CA SER A 299 -8.56 -7.46 9.70
C SER A 299 -7.10 -7.14 9.33
N THR A 300 -6.25 -6.98 10.35
CA THR A 300 -4.80 -6.73 10.23
C THR A 300 -4.39 -5.50 9.39
N SER A 301 -5.35 -4.66 8.99
CA SER A 301 -5.08 -3.42 8.27
C SER A 301 -4.48 -2.34 9.19
N GLN A 302 -3.74 -1.38 8.62
CA GLN A 302 -2.96 -0.42 9.40
C GLN A 302 -3.02 1.00 8.85
N VAL A 303 -3.13 1.97 9.76
CA VAL A 303 -2.79 3.37 9.53
C VAL A 303 -1.40 3.64 10.10
N VAL A 304 -0.48 4.09 9.25
CA VAL A 304 0.90 4.39 9.62
C VAL A 304 1.14 5.90 9.55
N LEU A 305 1.64 6.48 10.64
CA LEU A 305 2.06 7.89 10.65
C LEU A 305 3.52 7.99 10.22
N THR A 306 3.81 8.85 9.26
CA THR A 306 5.16 9.16 8.77
C THR A 306 5.38 10.68 8.72
N GLY A 307 6.62 11.10 8.50
CA GLY A 307 6.96 12.51 8.29
C GLY A 307 6.47 13.46 9.40
N ASN A 308 6.60 13.04 10.66
CA ASN A 308 6.16 13.77 11.87
C ASN A 308 4.63 13.88 12.08
N ALA A 309 3.79 13.21 11.28
CA ALA A 309 2.36 13.14 11.57
C ALA A 309 2.10 12.61 13.00
N GLN A 310 1.12 13.19 13.69
CA GLN A 310 0.77 12.83 15.06
C GLN A 310 -0.70 12.43 15.15
N ALA A 311 -1.01 11.38 15.93
CA ALA A 311 -2.37 10.87 16.07
C ALA A 311 -3.35 11.94 16.60
N GLN A 312 -2.89 12.84 17.49
CA GLN A 312 -3.70 13.96 17.98
C GLN A 312 -4.23 14.91 16.90
N ASN A 313 -3.61 14.94 15.71
CA ASN A 313 -3.97 15.81 14.60
C ASN A 313 -4.70 15.08 13.45
N VAL A 314 -5.07 13.81 13.65
CA VAL A 314 -5.79 12.99 12.67
C VAL A 314 -7.23 12.80 13.11
N PHE A 315 -8.18 13.08 12.22
CA PHE A 315 -9.61 13.01 12.47
C PHE A 315 -10.29 12.15 11.40
N TRP A 316 -10.95 11.08 11.85
CA TRP A 316 -11.73 10.18 11.01
C TRP A 316 -13.21 10.38 11.34
N VAL A 317 -13.99 10.84 10.37
CA VAL A 317 -15.35 11.32 10.59
C VAL A 317 -16.33 10.56 9.72
N ALA A 318 -17.27 9.84 10.32
CA ALA A 318 -18.24 9.02 9.61
C ALA A 318 -19.67 9.51 9.85
N GLY A 319 -20.44 9.68 8.76
CA GLY A 319 -21.85 10.03 8.83
C GLY A 319 -22.72 8.96 9.50
N SER A 320 -22.28 7.70 9.54
CA SER A 320 -22.93 6.63 10.30
C SER A 320 -21.97 5.99 11.30
N ALA A 321 -21.11 5.07 10.86
CA ALA A 321 -20.37 4.18 11.75
C ALA A 321 -18.89 4.06 11.40
N ILE A 322 -18.07 3.80 12.41
CA ILE A 322 -16.66 3.44 12.24
C ILE A 322 -16.46 2.03 12.81
N THR A 323 -15.88 1.13 12.00
CA THR A 323 -15.55 -0.24 12.44
C THR A 323 -14.07 -0.47 12.29
N LEU A 324 -13.40 -0.83 13.38
CA LEU A 324 -12.01 -1.28 13.36
C LEU A 324 -11.96 -2.81 13.38
N GLY A 325 -11.41 -3.39 12.33
CA GLY A 325 -11.32 -4.83 12.12
C GLY A 325 -10.39 -5.51 13.11
N THR A 326 -10.52 -6.84 13.21
CA THR A 326 -9.72 -7.67 14.12
C THR A 326 -8.22 -7.46 13.89
N ASN A 327 -7.44 -7.19 14.94
CA ASN A 327 -6.01 -6.87 14.86
C ASN A 327 -5.64 -5.67 13.95
N SER A 328 -6.59 -4.80 13.59
CA SER A 328 -6.26 -3.59 12.85
C SER A 328 -5.60 -2.54 13.75
N VAL A 329 -4.75 -1.69 13.18
CA VAL A 329 -4.07 -0.60 13.89
C VAL A 329 -4.54 0.74 13.34
N MET A 330 -5.13 1.56 14.20
CA MET A 330 -5.71 2.84 13.86
C MET A 330 -5.04 3.99 14.61
N LYS A 331 -4.89 5.13 13.94
CA LYS A 331 -4.29 6.35 14.48
C LYS A 331 -5.25 7.52 14.27
N GLY A 332 -5.63 8.22 15.34
CA GLY A 332 -6.46 9.42 15.28
C GLY A 332 -7.74 9.39 16.10
N THR A 333 -8.44 10.52 16.11
CA THR A 333 -9.75 10.67 16.75
C THR A 333 -10.85 10.19 15.79
N LEU A 334 -11.60 9.18 16.22
CA LEU A 334 -12.76 8.64 15.52
C LEU A 334 -14.02 9.36 16.01
N ILE A 335 -14.77 9.95 15.08
CA ILE A 335 -16.04 10.63 15.36
C ILE A 335 -17.12 10.02 14.45
N ALA A 336 -18.16 9.44 15.06
CA ALA A 336 -19.25 8.81 14.32
C ALA A 336 -20.62 9.21 14.86
N SER A 337 -21.63 9.16 13.99
CA SER A 337 -23.02 9.41 14.38
C SER A 337 -23.59 8.26 15.22
N THR A 338 -23.59 7.04 14.70
CA THR A 338 -24.42 5.93 15.23
C THR A 338 -23.63 4.89 16.00
N SER A 339 -22.43 4.53 15.56
CA SER A 339 -21.65 3.51 16.27
C SER A 339 -20.17 3.55 15.99
N ILE A 340 -19.40 3.12 16.99
CA ILE A 340 -17.98 2.80 16.84
C ILE A 340 -17.77 1.38 17.38
N SER A 341 -17.27 0.49 16.53
CA SER A 341 -17.02 -0.91 16.87
C SER A 341 -15.55 -1.23 16.71
N LEU A 342 -14.86 -1.55 17.80
CA LEU A 342 -13.51 -2.07 17.78
C LEU A 342 -13.61 -3.60 17.95
N LEU A 343 -13.37 -4.33 16.87
CA LEU A 343 -13.38 -5.79 16.88
C LEU A 343 -12.15 -6.32 17.62
N ASN A 344 -12.12 -7.64 17.82
CA ASN A 344 -11.14 -8.32 18.66
C ASN A 344 -9.70 -7.84 18.39
N MET A 345 -9.02 -7.36 19.44
CA MET A 345 -7.60 -6.96 19.38
C MET A 345 -7.27 -5.82 18.41
N ALA A 346 -8.26 -5.02 17.96
CA ALA A 346 -7.94 -3.74 17.31
C ALA A 346 -7.19 -2.81 18.29
N ASP A 347 -6.21 -2.08 17.77
CA ASP A 347 -5.39 -1.10 18.50
C ASP A 347 -5.69 0.31 17.99
N LEU A 348 -6.04 1.20 18.92
CA LEU A 348 -6.34 2.60 18.65
C LEU A 348 -5.40 3.49 19.48
N ASN A 349 -4.47 4.18 18.82
CA ASN A 349 -3.87 5.39 19.39
C ASN A 349 -4.71 6.58 18.94
N GLY A 350 -5.60 7.03 19.82
CA GLY A 350 -6.73 7.84 19.41
C GLY A 350 -7.84 7.97 20.43
N ARG A 351 -9.00 8.39 19.93
CA ARG A 351 -10.26 8.53 20.68
C ARG A 351 -11.39 7.88 19.91
N ALA A 352 -12.35 7.30 20.61
CA ALA A 352 -13.62 6.83 20.04
C ALA A 352 -14.76 7.68 20.60
N ILE A 353 -15.34 8.54 19.77
CA ILE A 353 -16.32 9.55 20.17
C ILE A 353 -17.61 9.42 19.34
N ILE A 354 -18.74 9.30 20.03
CA ILE A 354 -20.07 9.48 19.42
C ILE A 354 -20.43 10.96 19.47
N GLN A 355 -20.91 11.52 18.35
CA GLN A 355 -20.98 12.97 18.17
C GLN A 355 -22.26 13.67 18.65
N SER A 356 -23.41 12.99 18.70
CA SER A 356 -24.73 13.60 19.04
C SER A 356 -25.93 12.72 18.68
N ALA A 357 -25.77 11.62 17.94
CA ALA A 357 -26.93 10.86 17.49
C ALA A 357 -27.57 10.05 18.63
N SER A 358 -28.89 10.17 18.75
CA SER A 358 -29.69 9.34 19.62
C SER A 358 -29.43 7.85 19.36
N ALA A 359 -29.20 7.07 20.41
CA ALA A 359 -28.82 5.64 20.38
C ALA A 359 -27.40 5.34 19.86
N GLY A 360 -26.49 6.31 19.88
CA GLY A 360 -25.10 6.06 19.56
C GLY A 360 -24.41 5.13 20.55
N GLN A 361 -23.73 4.09 20.07
CA GLN A 361 -23.14 3.05 20.92
C GLN A 361 -21.68 2.76 20.57
N ILE A 362 -20.91 2.33 21.57
CA ILE A 362 -19.53 1.87 21.39
C ILE A 362 -19.40 0.42 21.85
N SER A 363 -18.76 -0.41 21.02
CA SER A 363 -18.44 -1.80 21.35
C SER A 363 -16.95 -2.06 21.23
N LEU A 364 -16.38 -2.65 22.28
CA LEU A 364 -14.97 -2.99 22.43
C LEU A 364 -14.83 -4.49 22.71
N SER A 365 -13.75 -5.07 22.21
CA SER A 365 -13.42 -6.48 22.37
C SER A 365 -11.90 -6.66 22.43
N GLN A 366 -11.36 -6.82 23.65
CA GLN A 366 -9.93 -7.08 23.85
C GLN A 366 -9.00 -6.06 23.17
N ASN A 367 -9.38 -4.77 23.20
CA ASN A 367 -8.66 -3.72 22.48
C ASN A 367 -7.56 -3.08 23.32
N ILE A 368 -6.65 -2.40 22.64
CA ILE A 368 -5.76 -1.41 23.24
C ILE A 368 -6.21 -0.04 22.75
N ILE A 369 -6.51 0.87 23.68
CA ILE A 369 -6.91 2.23 23.37
C ILE A 369 -6.03 3.18 24.17
N VAL A 370 -5.28 4.02 23.49
CA VAL A 370 -4.36 4.99 24.11
C VAL A 370 -4.72 6.38 23.64
N LEU A 371 -5.10 7.25 24.58
CA LEU A 371 -5.30 8.66 24.34
C LEU A 371 -4.00 9.29 23.78
N PRO A 372 -4.05 10.03 22.67
CA PRO A 372 -2.86 10.64 22.04
C PRO A 372 -2.11 11.63 22.91
#